data_AF-A0A653D4U0-F1
#
_entry.id   AF-A0A653D4U0-F1
#
_cell.length_a   1.000
_cell.length_b   1.000
_cell.length_c   1.000
_cell.angle_alpha   90.00
_cell.angle_beta   90.00
_cell.angle_gamma   90.00
#
_symmetry.space_group_name_H-M   'P 1'
#
loop_
_entity.id
_entity.type
_entity.pdbx_description
1 polymer ?
#
loop_
_entity_poly.entity_id
_entity_poly.type
_entity_poly.pdbx_seq_one_letter_code
_entity_poly.pdbx_strand_id
1 'polypeptide(L)' 'MDVFARSENWKRSLGFIGNHRYADLTPEQCHSRTRICRIHFSAESLSDISKTRLTRNAVPSLLLSAETAMISKYISPV' A
#
# COMPACT_ATOMS: atom_id res chain seq x y z
N MET A 1 9.78 7.33 15.85
CA MET A 1 8.69 8.19 15.35
C MET A 1 8.66 8.22 13.80
N ASP A 2 8.58 7.07 13.12
CA ASP A 2 8.95 7.01 11.68
C ASP A 2 7.95 6.28 10.76
N VAL A 3 6.93 5.63 11.34
CA VAL A 3 5.97 4.80 10.58
C VAL A 3 4.95 5.65 9.81
N PHE A 4 4.67 6.87 10.29
CA PHE A 4 3.62 7.74 9.76
C PHE A 4 3.95 8.37 8.40
N ALA A 5 5.23 8.65 8.15
CA ALA A 5 5.67 9.23 6.87
C ALA A 5 5.36 8.31 5.68
N ARG A 6 5.46 6.99 5.88
CA ARG A 6 5.12 6.01 4.84
C ARG A 6 3.63 5.98 4.52
N SER A 7 2.78 5.99 5.55
CA SER A 7 1.32 6.01 5.37
C SER A 7 0.85 7.28 4.67
N GLU A 8 1.45 8.43 4.98
CA GLU A 8 1.18 9.70 4.27
C GLU A 8 1.56 9.63 2.79
N ASN A 9 2.74 9.06 2.47
CA ASN A 9 3.15 8.85 1.08
C ASN A 9 2.18 7.92 0.34
N TRP A 10 1.65 6.88 1.01
CA TRP A 10 0.63 6.01 0.42
C TRP A 10 -0.68 6.75 0.13
N LYS A 11 -1.13 7.63 1.03
CA LYS A 11 -2.34 8.44 0.78
C LYS A 11 -2.21 9.25 -0.50
N ARG A 12 -1.03 9.85 -0.72
CA ARG A 12 -0.75 10.62 -1.95
C ARG A 12 -0.67 9.73 -3.18
N SER A 13 0.11 8.66 -3.14
CA SER A 13 0.32 7.78 -4.30
C SER A 13 -0.94 7.00 -4.72
N LEU A 14 -1.80 6.62 -3.76
CA LEU A 14 -3.03 5.88 -4.03
C LEU A 14 -4.25 6.80 -4.25
N GLY A 15 -4.08 8.12 -4.15
CA GLY A 15 -5.17 9.08 -4.34
C GLY A 15 -6.24 9.01 -3.23
N PHE A 16 -5.86 8.75 -1.98
CA PHE A 16 -6.76 8.83 -0.82
C PHE A 16 -7.01 10.30 -0.46
N ILE A 17 -7.66 11.02 -1.38
CA ILE A 17 -7.98 12.45 -1.30
C ILE A 17 -9.44 12.68 -1.73
N GLY A 18 -9.98 13.85 -1.41
CA GLY A 18 -11.35 14.22 -1.77
C GLY A 18 -12.39 13.25 -1.21
N ASN A 19 -13.27 12.74 -2.08
CA ASN A 19 -14.37 11.83 -1.70
C ASN A 19 -13.93 10.36 -1.52
N HIS A 20 -12.62 10.07 -1.48
CA HIS A 20 -12.15 8.70 -1.29
C HIS A 20 -12.48 8.20 0.13
N ARG A 21 -12.89 6.93 0.27
CA ARG A 21 -13.26 6.31 1.57
C ARG A 21 -12.17 6.45 2.65
N TYR A 22 -10.92 6.63 2.24
CA TYR A 22 -9.76 6.73 3.13
C TYR A 22 -9.17 8.15 3.22
N ALA A 23 -9.83 9.15 2.63
CA ALA A 23 -9.33 10.53 2.61
C ALA A 23 -9.12 11.09 4.02
N ASP A 24 -10.06 10.81 4.93
CA ASP A 24 -10.05 11.34 6.30
C ASP A 24 -9.28 10.49 7.31
N LEU A 25 -8.66 9.38 6.89
CA LEU A 25 -7.88 8.55 7.82
C LEU A 25 -6.62 9.30 8.26
N THR A 26 -6.35 9.30 9.57
CA THR A 26 -5.06 9.77 10.09
C THR A 26 -3.93 8.82 9.65
N PRO A 27 -2.65 9.25 9.71
CA PRO A 27 -1.51 8.38 9.40
C PRO A 27 -1.50 7.07 10.22
N GLU A 28 -1.89 7.12 11.50
CA GLU A 28 -2.03 5.98 12.41
C GLU A 28 -3.14 5.03 11.96
N GLN A 29 -4.29 5.58 11.59
CA GLN A 29 -5.42 4.81 11.09
C GLN A 29 -5.10 4.18 9.74
N CYS A 30 -4.44 4.91 8.86
CA CYS A 30 -3.96 4.40 7.59
C CYS A 30 -2.94 3.26 7.81
N HIS A 31 -2.03 3.42 8.78
CA HIS A 31 -1.07 2.36 9.12
C HIS A 31 -1.74 1.10 9.68
N SER A 32 -2.75 1.25 10.53
CA SER A 32 -3.41 0.11 11.18
C SER A 32 -4.44 -0.59 10.27
N ARG A 33 -5.20 0.17 9.48
CA ARG A 33 -6.33 -0.32 8.69
C ARG A 33 -5.97 -0.72 7.26
N THR A 34 -4.86 -0.21 6.74
CA THR A 34 -4.47 -0.46 5.35
C THR A 34 -3.33 -1.48 5.31
N ARG A 35 -3.52 -2.50 4.48
CA ARG A 35 -2.50 -3.49 4.14
C ARG A 35 -2.42 -3.53 2.63
N ILE A 36 -1.21 -3.37 2.10
CA ILE A 36 -0.95 -3.40 0.66
C ILE A 36 -0.11 -4.65 0.38
N CYS A 37 -0.58 -5.47 -0.55
CA CYS A 37 0.14 -6.67 -0.95
C CYS A 37 1.53 -6.32 -1.52
N ARG A 38 2.53 -7.15 -1.23
CA ARG A 38 3.92 -6.95 -1.67
C ARG A 38 4.07 -6.74 -3.19
N ILE A 39 3.15 -7.30 -3.97
CA ILE A 39 3.17 -7.25 -5.44
C ILE A 39 2.98 -5.84 -6.00
N HIS A 40 2.50 -4.90 -5.17
CA HIS A 40 2.31 -3.51 -5.56
C HIS A 40 3.59 -2.66 -5.38
N PHE A 41 4.66 -3.24 -4.84
CA PHE A 41 5.94 -2.56 -4.60
C PHE A 41 7.02 -3.11 -5.51
N SER A 42 7.90 -2.23 -6.00
CA SER A 42 9.10 -2.65 -6.73
C SER A 42 10.08 -3.41 -5.83
N ALA A 43 10.97 -4.19 -6.42
CA ALA A 43 11.99 -4.91 -5.67
C ALA A 43 12.91 -3.98 -4.86
N GLU A 44 13.16 -2.77 -5.37
CA GLU A 44 13.98 -1.73 -4.73
C GLU A 44 13.29 -1.10 -3.50
N SER A 45 11.97 -1.26 -3.39
CA SER A 45 11.19 -0.76 -2.25
C SER A 45 11.28 -1.67 -1.02
N LEU A 46 11.94 -2.83 -1.14
CA LEU A 46 12.09 -3.81 -0.08
C LEU A 46 13.48 -3.66 0.57
N SER A 47 13.52 -3.56 1.89
CA SER A 47 14.74 -3.19 2.64
C SER A 47 15.53 -4.38 3.18
N ASP A 48 15.01 -5.59 3.05
CA ASP A 48 15.60 -6.81 3.57
C ASP A 48 15.67 -7.92 2.51
N ILE A 49 16.69 -8.79 2.65
CA ILE A 49 16.89 -9.96 1.77
C ILE A 49 15.66 -10.87 1.79
N SER A 50 15.03 -11.01 2.95
CA SER A 50 13.78 -11.77 3.13
C SER A 50 12.53 -11.08 2.57
N LYS A 51 12.64 -9.84 2.06
CA LYS A 51 11.56 -9.08 1.41
C LYS A 51 10.29 -8.94 2.29
N THR A 52 10.48 -8.87 3.60
CA THR A 52 9.42 -8.75 4.61
C THR A 52 9.18 -7.32 5.06
N ARG A 53 10.11 -6.41 4.79
CA ARG A 53 10.10 -5.02 5.24
C ARG A 53 10.21 -4.09 4.05
N LEU A 54 9.40 -3.04 4.09
CA LEU A 54 9.49 -1.94 3.14
C LEU A 54 10.51 -0.92 3.61
N THR A 55 11.17 -0.26 2.66
CA THR A 55 11.94 0.96 2.95
C THR A 55 11.01 2.05 3.49
N ARG A 56 11.60 3.06 4.14
CA ARG A 56 10.87 4.18 4.74
C ARG A 56 9.99 4.92 3.72
N ASN A 57 10.50 5.10 2.52
CA ASN A 57 9.86 5.89 1.46
C ASN A 57 9.18 5.01 0.39
N ALA A 58 9.02 3.71 0.65
CA ALA A 58 8.38 2.81 -0.28
C ALA A 58 6.94 3.24 -0.56
N VAL A 59 6.64 3.44 -1.84
CA VAL A 59 5.30 3.72 -2.33
C VAL A 59 4.84 2.59 -3.25
N PRO A 60 3.55 2.22 -3.23
CA PRO A 60 3.01 1.25 -4.16
C PRO A 60 3.00 1.86 -5.57
N SER A 61 3.96 1.47 -6.40
CA SER A 61 4.15 2.01 -7.75
C SER A 61 3.69 1.05 -8.86
N LEU A 62 3.47 -0.23 -8.53
CA LEU A 62 3.01 -1.23 -9.49
C LEU A 62 1.49 -1.28 -9.50
N LEU A 63 0.90 -0.68 -10.54
CA LEU A 63 -0.50 -0.88 -10.89
C LEU A 63 -0.61 -2.26 -11.56
N LEU A 64 -1.46 -3.13 -11.02
CA LEU A 64 -1.82 -4.36 -11.74
C LEU A 64 -2.59 -3.93 -12.99
N SER A 65 -2.11 -4.34 -14.16
CA SER A 65 -2.90 -4.29 -15.40
C SER A 65 -4.26 -4.93 -15.14
N ALA A 66 -5.32 -4.42 -15.78
CA ALA A 66 -6.69 -4.91 -15.60
C ALA A 66 -6.83 -6.44 -15.79
N GLU A 67 -5.92 -7.08 -16.53
CA GLU A 67 -5.84 -8.54 -16.67
C GLU A 67 -5.53 -9.28 -15.35
N THR A 68 -4.71 -8.71 -14.46
CA THR A 68 -4.32 -9.39 -13.21
C THR A 68 -5.38 -9.26 -12.10
N ALA A 69 -6.25 -8.25 -12.18
CA ALA A 69 -7.35 -8.06 -11.23
C ALA A 69 -8.41 -9.18 -11.29
N MET A 70 -8.50 -9.87 -12.42
CA MET A 70 -9.40 -11.03 -12.61
C MET A 70 -8.96 -12.24 -11.78
N ILE A 71 -7.65 -12.38 -11.50
CA ILE A 71 -7.10 -13.51 -10.74
C ILE A 71 -7.29 -13.29 -9.22
N SER A 72 -7.33 -12.03 -8.75
CA SER A 72 -7.50 -11.71 -7.33
C SER A 72 -8.96 -11.79 -6.83
N LYS A 73 -9.94 -12.08 -7.69
CA LYS A 73 -11.34 -12.33 -7.28
C LYS A 73 -11.57 -13.73 -6.67
N TYR A 74 -10.56 -14.60 -6.66
CA TYR A 74 -10.66 -15.97 -6.11
C TYR A 74 -10.26 -16.11 -4.65
N ILE A 75 -9.99 -15.03 -3.92
CA ILE A 75 -9.81 -15.10 -2.46
C ILE A 75 -11.09 -14.59 -1.80
N SER A 76 -12.02 -15.52 -1.58
CA SER A 76 -13.21 -15.31 -0.76
C SER A 76 -12.83 -14.86 0.65
N PRO A 77 -13.64 -13.97 1.29
CA PRO A 77 -13.52 -13.72 2.72
C PRO A 77 -13.99 -14.97 3.49
N VAL A 78 -13.23 -15.33 4.53
CA VAL A 78 -13.70 -16.13 5.66
C VAL A 78 -14.29 -15.19 6.69
#